data_AF-A0A970M1P6-F1
#
_entry.id   AF-A0A970M1P6-F1
#
_cell.length_a   1.000
_cell.length_b   1.000
_cell.length_c   1.000
_cell.angle_alpha   90.00
_cell.angle_beta   90.00
_cell.angle_gamma   90.00
#
_symmetry.space_group_name_H-M   'P 1'
#
loop_
_entity.id
_entity.type
_entity.pdbx_description
1 polymer ?
#
loop_
_entity_poly.entity_id
_entity_poly.type
_entity_poly.pdbx_seq_one_letter_code
_entity_poly.pdbx_strand_id
1 'polypeptide(L)'
;MEKIEWSADITGAHARSTAENKPLFLFFCSPGCYFCQKMEMDAYTHDKVVALFGKGLRSVRISPDNPVWFKRYHVKFTPTCLLLNPEGNEAERLIGFLEPDGLMAFLLLGLSKAYYDMGCLEEGRECVETLTRDYPESAQAPEGFFLRGIYRYHADEDREHFKEAFEILQERYRDSIWVKRARLLYLYPCGLFRWQTYRQQKGDFWDKDD
;
A
#
# COMPACT_ATOMS: atom_id res chain seq x y z
N MET A 1 22.52 2.43 14.57
CA MET A 1 21.06 2.51 14.41
C MET A 1 20.79 3.25 13.13
N GLU A 2 20.37 2.53 12.10
CA GLU A 2 19.85 3.15 10.89
C GLU A 2 18.59 3.94 11.24
N LYS A 3 18.31 5.00 10.47
CA LYS A 3 17.14 5.87 10.65
C LYS A 3 16.56 6.18 9.29
N ILE A 4 15.26 6.47 9.25
CA ILE A 4 14.60 6.90 8.02
C ILE A 4 15.12 8.28 7.61
N GLU A 5 15.57 8.39 6.37
CA GLU A 5 16.01 9.65 5.76
C GLU A 5 14.81 10.46 5.23
N TRP A 6 14.24 11.30 6.09
CA TRP A 6 13.15 12.18 5.74
C TRP A 6 13.61 13.41 4.94
N SER A 7 13.05 13.60 3.75
CA SER A 7 13.15 14.87 3.01
C SER A 7 12.01 15.82 3.42
N ALA A 8 12.23 17.13 3.24
CA ALA A 8 11.17 18.15 3.26
C ALA A 8 10.81 18.65 1.84
N ASP A 9 11.64 18.34 0.84
CA ASP A 9 11.43 18.71 -0.55
C ASP A 9 10.67 17.60 -1.30
N ILE A 10 9.35 17.80 -1.46
CA ILE A 10 8.47 16.87 -2.19
C ILE A 10 8.80 16.88 -3.68
N THR A 11 9.06 18.04 -4.27
CA THR A 11 9.30 18.15 -5.72
C THR A 11 10.59 17.43 -6.09
N GLY A 12 11.67 17.65 -5.32
CA GLY A 12 12.93 16.93 -5.50
C GLY A 12 12.82 15.44 -5.19
N ALA A 13 12.08 15.06 -4.14
CA ALA A 13 11.86 13.65 -3.82
C ALA A 13 11.06 12.93 -4.92
N HIS A 14 10.06 13.58 -5.49
CA HIS A 14 9.30 13.04 -6.63
C HIS A 14 10.17 12.95 -7.87
N ALA A 15 10.97 13.97 -8.19
CA ALA A 15 11.88 13.92 -9.33
C ALA A 15 12.89 12.76 -9.21
N ARG A 16 13.40 12.50 -7.99
CA ARG A 16 14.27 11.33 -7.72
C ARG A 16 13.52 10.01 -7.80
N SER A 17 12.30 9.95 -7.25
CA SER A 17 11.43 8.78 -7.35
C SER A 17 11.19 8.38 -8.81
N THR A 18 10.90 9.35 -9.68
CA THR A 18 10.77 9.14 -11.13
C THR A 18 12.10 8.73 -11.77
N ALA A 19 13.21 9.40 -11.45
CA ALA A 19 14.52 9.11 -12.05
C ALA A 19 15.07 7.73 -11.68
N GLU A 20 14.79 7.26 -10.47
CA GLU A 20 15.26 5.98 -9.95
C GLU A 20 14.24 4.84 -10.08
N ASN A 21 13.05 5.14 -10.61
CA ASN A 21 11.90 4.23 -10.69
C ASN A 21 11.58 3.58 -9.34
N LYS A 22 11.40 4.39 -8.30
CA LYS A 22 11.17 3.94 -6.92
C LYS A 22 9.93 4.57 -6.31
N PRO A 23 9.12 3.84 -5.52
CA PRO A 23 7.96 4.41 -4.84
C PRO A 23 8.31 5.58 -3.90
N LEU A 24 7.33 6.45 -3.66
CA LEU A 24 7.44 7.64 -2.82
C LEU A 24 6.44 7.57 -1.68
N PHE A 25 6.92 7.66 -0.45
CA PHE A 25 6.12 7.72 0.77
C PHE A 25 6.01 9.16 1.27
N LEU A 26 4.77 9.62 1.47
CA LEU A 26 4.47 10.93 2.03
C LEU A 26 3.81 10.77 3.40
N PHE A 27 4.39 11.42 4.40
CA PHE A 27 3.85 11.50 5.75
C PHE A 27 3.43 12.92 6.08
N PHE A 28 2.11 13.15 6.14
CA PHE A 28 1.53 14.43 6.54
C PHE A 28 1.34 14.44 8.06
N CYS A 29 2.04 15.35 8.71
CA CYS A 29 2.13 15.44 10.17
C CYS A 29 1.98 16.90 10.61
N SER A 30 1.50 17.11 11.84
CA SER A 30 1.45 18.43 12.49
C SER A 30 2.20 18.39 13.82
N PRO A 31 2.98 19.42 14.21
CA PRO A 31 3.70 19.44 15.49
C PRO A 31 2.81 19.23 16.72
N GLY A 32 1.55 19.69 16.67
CA GLY A 32 0.58 19.53 17.76
C GLY A 32 -0.18 18.20 17.79
N CYS A 33 0.13 17.27 16.89
CA CYS A 33 -0.57 16.00 16.76
C CYS A 33 0.09 14.91 17.62
N TYR A 34 -0.57 14.51 18.72
CA TYR A 34 -0.10 13.45 19.62
C TYR A 34 0.18 12.13 18.87
N PHE A 35 -0.76 11.70 18.02
CA PHE A 35 -0.61 10.44 17.27
C PHE A 35 0.55 10.47 16.28
N CYS A 36 0.84 11.64 15.71
CA CYS A 36 1.95 11.80 14.79
C CYS A 36 3.29 11.64 15.52
N GLN A 37 3.43 12.28 16.68
CA GLN A 37 4.60 12.11 17.55
C GLN A 37 4.76 10.66 18.01
N LYS A 38 3.66 10.00 18.38
CA LYS A 38 3.68 8.58 18.78
C LYS A 38 4.20 7.69 17.64
N MET A 39 3.76 7.90 16.40
CA MET A 39 4.29 7.16 15.25
C MET A 39 5.78 7.43 15.03
N GLU A 40 6.23 8.68 15.16
CA GLU A 40 7.65 9.07 15.03
C GLU A 40 8.54 8.44 16.11
N MET A 41 8.04 8.25 17.32
CA MET A 41 8.80 7.71 18.45
C MET A 41 8.78 6.18 18.54
N ASP A 42 7.85 5.52 17.86
CA ASP A 42 7.63 4.07 17.98
C ASP A 42 7.66 3.42 16.59
N ALA A 43 6.58 3.56 15.82
CA ALA A 43 6.42 2.92 14.51
C ALA A 43 7.57 3.21 13.53
N TYR A 44 8.00 4.46 13.38
CA TYR A 44 9.07 4.85 12.45
C TYR A 44 10.49 4.55 12.97
N THR A 45 10.64 4.14 14.24
CA THR A 45 11.92 3.70 14.82
C THR A 45 12.07 2.19 14.87
N HIS A 46 11.00 1.46 14.57
CA HIS A 46 11.01 0.00 14.61
C HIS A 46 11.91 -0.58 13.50
N ASP A 47 12.81 -1.51 13.84
CA ASP A 47 13.87 -1.99 12.94
C ASP A 47 13.35 -2.49 11.58
N LYS A 48 12.25 -3.25 11.58
CA LYS A 48 11.62 -3.74 10.34
C LYS A 48 11.15 -2.60 9.43
N VAL A 49 10.63 -1.52 10.00
CA VAL A 49 10.15 -0.34 9.26
C VAL A 49 11.37 0.39 8.70
N VAL A 50 12.37 0.69 9.53
CA VAL A 50 13.62 1.34 9.09
C VAL A 50 14.27 0.58 7.94
N ALA A 51 14.37 -0.75 8.06
CA ALA A 51 14.94 -1.61 7.03
C ALA A 51 14.15 -1.54 5.72
N LEU A 52 12.81 -1.51 5.78
CA LEU A 52 11.97 -1.37 4.58
C LEU A 52 12.18 -0.03 3.87
N PHE A 53 12.33 1.06 4.63
CA PHE A 53 12.66 2.37 4.06
C PHE A 53 14.05 2.38 3.40
N GLY A 54 15.03 1.69 4.00
CA GLY A 54 16.38 1.56 3.47
C GLY A 54 16.48 0.83 2.12
N LYS A 55 15.49 -0.01 1.77
CA LYS A 55 15.48 -0.78 0.49
C LYS A 55 15.20 0.06 -0.76
N GLY A 56 14.86 1.35 -0.61
CA GLY A 56 14.68 2.25 -1.76
C GLY A 56 13.38 3.05 -1.73
N LEU A 57 12.68 3.13 -0.60
CA LEU A 57 11.51 3.98 -0.47
C LEU A 57 11.96 5.44 -0.26
N ARG A 58 11.57 6.35 -1.17
CA ARG A 58 11.81 7.77 -0.95
C ARG A 58 10.80 8.28 0.05
N SER A 59 11.25 8.97 1.11
CA SER A 59 10.39 9.39 2.21
C SER A 59 10.37 10.89 2.40
N VAL A 60 9.16 11.45 2.53
CA VAL A 60 8.97 12.89 2.71
C VAL A 60 8.04 13.14 3.87
N ARG A 61 8.49 14.00 4.77
CA ARG A 61 7.71 14.45 5.92
C ARG A 61 7.20 15.86 5.64
N ILE A 62 5.89 16.05 5.74
CA ILE A 62 5.20 17.26 5.31
C ILE A 62 4.55 17.92 6.52
N SER A 63 4.97 19.15 6.82
CA SER A 63 4.39 19.98 7.88
C SER A 63 3.29 20.90 7.34
N PRO A 64 2.38 21.38 8.21
CA PRO A 64 1.29 22.29 7.81
C PRO A 64 1.78 23.64 7.27
N ASP A 65 3.05 23.99 7.49
CA ASP A 65 3.70 25.19 6.93
C ASP A 65 3.77 25.17 5.39
N ASN A 66 3.52 24.00 4.78
CA ASN A 66 3.42 23.83 3.34
C ASN A 66 1.98 23.47 2.91
N PRO A 67 1.01 24.39 3.06
CA PRO A 67 -0.42 24.11 2.87
C PRO A 67 -0.78 23.72 1.43
N VAL A 68 0.06 24.08 0.45
CA VAL A 68 -0.12 23.70 -0.96
C VAL A 68 -0.19 22.19 -1.15
N TRP A 69 0.61 21.42 -0.39
CA TRP A 69 0.66 19.97 -0.51
C TRP A 69 -0.51 19.29 0.21
N PHE A 70 -0.92 19.81 1.36
CA PHE A 70 -2.16 19.38 2.03
C PHE A 70 -3.37 19.55 1.10
N LYS A 71 -3.46 20.70 0.42
CA LYS A 71 -4.52 20.97 -0.56
C LYS A 71 -4.43 20.04 -1.77
N ARG A 72 -3.23 19.83 -2.33
CA ARG A 72 -3.01 18.98 -3.51
C ARG A 72 -3.43 17.53 -3.28
N TYR A 73 -3.11 16.97 -2.12
CA TYR A 73 -3.42 15.58 -1.78
C TYR A 73 -4.72 15.42 -0.95
N HIS A 74 -5.54 16.49 -0.89
CA HIS A 74 -6.81 16.50 -0.17
C HIS A 74 -6.72 16.03 1.29
N VAL A 75 -5.61 16.36 1.97
CA VAL A 75 -5.36 15.96 3.36
C VAL A 75 -6.11 16.90 4.31
N LYS A 76 -7.12 16.36 5.00
CA LYS A 76 -7.94 17.08 5.98
C LYS A 76 -7.56 16.78 7.43
N PHE A 77 -6.91 15.65 7.68
CA PHE A 77 -6.58 15.16 9.02
C PHE A 77 -5.13 14.66 9.07
N THR A 78 -4.49 14.81 10.23
CA THR A 78 -3.15 14.25 10.50
C THR A 78 -3.23 13.26 11.67
N PRO A 79 -2.48 12.15 11.66
CA PRO A 79 -1.54 11.75 10.61
C PRO A 79 -2.25 11.25 9.34
N THR A 80 -1.64 11.48 8.18
CA THR A 80 -2.05 10.85 6.92
C THR A 80 -0.81 10.35 6.20
N CYS A 81 -0.86 9.10 5.75
CA CYS A 81 0.23 8.43 5.02
C CYS A 81 -0.24 8.11 3.61
N LEU A 82 0.56 8.49 2.61
CA LEU A 82 0.32 8.14 1.21
C LEU A 82 1.52 7.38 0.68
N LEU A 83 1.25 6.31 -0.07
CA LEU A 83 2.26 5.68 -0.89
C LEU A 83 1.93 5.94 -2.36
N LEU A 84 2.89 6.50 -3.08
CA LEU A 84 2.78 6.86 -4.48
C LEU A 84 3.71 5.99 -5.32
N ASN A 85 3.27 5.67 -6.53
CA ASN A 85 4.17 5.18 -7.57
C ASN A 85 4.96 6.37 -8.20
N PRO A 86 6.00 6.11 -9.02
CA PRO A 86 6.83 7.16 -9.63
C PRO A 86 6.08 8.11 -10.58
N GLU A 87 4.91 7.71 -11.10
CA GLU A 87 4.01 8.55 -11.89
C GLU A 87 3.15 9.49 -11.04
N GLY A 88 3.23 9.37 -9.70
CA GLY A 88 2.47 10.18 -8.74
C GLY A 88 1.06 9.68 -8.45
N ASN A 89 0.74 8.45 -8.83
CA ASN A 89 -0.54 7.81 -8.52
C ASN A 89 -0.52 7.25 -7.09
N GLU A 90 -1.62 7.43 -6.36
CA GLU A 90 -1.79 6.85 -5.03
C GLU A 90 -2.02 5.34 -5.13
N ALA A 91 -1.05 4.57 -4.63
CA ALA A 91 -1.15 3.13 -4.49
C ALA A 91 -1.88 2.75 -3.19
N GLU A 92 -1.67 3.52 -2.13
CA GLU A 92 -2.29 3.28 -0.83
C GLU A 92 -2.40 4.57 0.00
N ARG A 93 -3.48 4.67 0.78
CA ARG A 93 -3.78 5.82 1.64
C ARG A 93 -4.27 5.36 3.00
N LEU A 94 -3.70 5.96 4.02
CA LEU A 94 -4.17 5.81 5.40
C LEU A 94 -4.40 7.18 6.01
N ILE A 95 -5.56 7.34 6.62
CA ILE A 95 -5.87 8.48 7.49
C ILE A 95 -5.92 7.95 8.93
N GLY A 96 -5.07 8.50 9.80
CA GLY A 96 -5.02 8.14 11.21
C GLY A 96 -3.71 7.45 11.62
N PHE A 97 -3.78 6.81 12.77
CA PHE A 97 -2.64 6.27 13.51
C PHE A 97 -2.41 4.79 13.21
N LEU A 98 -1.15 4.37 13.13
CA LEU A 98 -0.74 2.96 13.08
C LEU A 98 0.39 2.68 14.07
N GLU A 99 0.31 1.52 14.71
CA GLU A 99 1.40 0.88 15.43
C GLU A 99 2.39 0.20 14.46
N PRO A 100 3.58 -0.24 14.89
CA PRO A 100 4.62 -0.76 13.99
C PRO A 100 4.14 -1.85 13.01
N ASP A 101 3.42 -2.87 13.49
CA ASP A 101 2.93 -3.97 12.65
C ASP A 101 1.86 -3.50 11.65
N GLY A 102 0.98 -2.59 12.08
CA GLY A 102 -0.01 -1.97 11.20
C GLY A 102 0.66 -1.14 10.10
N LEU A 103 1.70 -0.38 10.45
CA LEU A 103 2.49 0.40 9.50
C LEU A 103 3.22 -0.51 8.50
N MET A 104 3.79 -1.62 8.96
CA MET A 104 4.40 -2.61 8.07
C MET A 104 3.37 -3.19 7.09
N ALA A 105 2.19 -3.57 7.58
CA ALA A 105 1.14 -4.11 6.74
C ALA A 105 0.66 -3.09 5.68
N PHE A 106 0.47 -1.83 6.09
CA PHE A 106 0.18 -0.71 5.18
C PHE A 106 1.25 -0.53 4.11
N LEU A 107 2.53 -0.48 4.51
CA LEU A 107 3.64 -0.26 3.59
C LEU A 107 3.77 -1.42 2.59
N LEU A 108 3.68 -2.66 3.05
CA LEU A 108 3.76 -3.85 2.18
C LEU A 108 2.61 -3.89 1.18
N LEU A 109 1.38 -3.60 1.60
CA LEU A 109 0.23 -3.56 0.69
C LEU A 109 0.40 -2.47 -0.37
N GLY A 110 0.76 -1.26 0.03
CA GLY A 110 0.98 -0.17 -0.90
C GLY A 110 2.15 -0.43 -1.85
N LEU A 111 3.28 -0.93 -1.34
CA LEU A 111 4.47 -1.22 -2.17
C LEU A 111 4.14 -2.30 -3.19
N SER A 112 3.41 -3.33 -2.76
CA SER A 112 2.92 -4.38 -3.63
C SER A 112 2.13 -3.82 -4.82
N LYS A 113 1.17 -2.95 -4.51
CA LYS A 113 0.35 -2.22 -5.48
C LYS A 113 1.19 -1.34 -6.42
N ALA A 114 2.10 -0.53 -5.86
CA ALA A 114 2.96 0.37 -6.63
C ALA A 114 3.88 -0.41 -7.58
N TYR A 115 4.55 -1.46 -7.10
CA TYR A 115 5.42 -2.29 -7.92
C TYR A 115 4.66 -3.01 -9.04
N TYR A 116 3.46 -3.51 -8.76
CA TYR A 116 2.61 -4.10 -9.80
C TYR A 116 2.28 -3.08 -10.90
N ASP A 117 1.95 -1.84 -10.53
CA ASP A 117 1.65 -0.77 -11.51
C ASP A 117 2.89 -0.35 -12.32
N MET A 118 4.08 -0.52 -11.75
CA MET A 118 5.38 -0.29 -12.40
C MET A 118 5.83 -1.46 -13.29
N GLY A 119 5.08 -2.57 -13.33
CA GLY A 119 5.48 -3.80 -14.03
C GLY A 119 6.51 -4.66 -13.30
N CYS A 120 6.84 -4.32 -12.05
CA CYS A 120 7.75 -5.04 -11.15
C CYS A 120 6.99 -6.14 -10.40
N LEU A 121 6.51 -7.17 -11.13
CA LEU A 121 5.63 -8.21 -10.58
C LEU A 121 6.27 -8.98 -9.43
N GLU A 122 7.56 -9.30 -9.52
CA GLU A 122 8.26 -10.11 -8.52
C GLU A 122 8.40 -9.36 -7.18
N GLU A 123 8.79 -8.09 -7.23
CA GLU A 123 8.85 -7.21 -6.06
C GLU A 123 7.45 -7.00 -5.45
N GLY A 124 6.45 -6.82 -6.31
CA GLY A 124 5.06 -6.72 -5.90
C GLY A 124 4.58 -7.98 -5.17
N ARG A 125 4.93 -9.16 -5.69
CA ARG A 125 4.62 -10.48 -5.13
C ARG A 125 5.32 -10.70 -3.80
N GLU A 126 6.62 -10.40 -3.70
CA GLU A 126 7.37 -10.53 -2.43
C GLU A 126 6.72 -9.71 -1.31
N CYS A 127 6.21 -8.52 -1.62
CA CYS A 127 5.51 -7.67 -0.65
C CYS A 127 4.21 -8.33 -0.13
N VAL A 128 3.35 -8.87 -1.00
CA VAL A 128 2.11 -9.55 -0.56
C VAL A 128 2.37 -10.89 0.11
N GLU A 129 3.40 -11.63 -0.31
CA GLU A 129 3.82 -12.85 0.41
C GLU A 129 4.27 -12.52 1.84
N THR A 130 5.06 -11.46 2.01
CA THR A 130 5.49 -11.00 3.33
C THR A 130 4.31 -10.50 4.15
N LEU A 131 3.41 -9.70 3.56
CA LEU A 131 2.19 -9.21 4.22
C LEU A 131 1.32 -10.36 4.76
N THR A 132 1.02 -11.33 3.90
CA THR A 132 0.10 -12.43 4.21
C THR A 132 0.71 -13.47 5.15
N ARG A 133 2.03 -13.65 5.12
CA ARG A 133 2.76 -14.53 6.05
C ARG A 133 2.93 -13.90 7.42
N ASP A 134 3.42 -12.65 7.47
CA ASP A 134 3.93 -12.06 8.71
C ASP A 134 2.90 -11.17 9.42
N TYR A 135 1.90 -10.63 8.70
CA TYR A 135 0.88 -9.73 9.25
C TYR A 135 -0.56 -10.15 8.88
N PRO A 136 -0.94 -11.43 9.03
CA PRO A 136 -2.24 -11.89 8.57
C PRO A 136 -3.41 -11.32 9.38
N GLU A 137 -3.20 -10.84 10.61
CA GLU A 137 -4.28 -10.26 11.41
C GLU A 137 -4.48 -8.75 11.15
N SER A 138 -3.72 -8.18 10.21
CA SER A 138 -3.84 -6.76 9.84
C SER A 138 -5.09 -6.48 9.01
N ALA A 139 -5.57 -5.23 9.05
CA ALA A 139 -6.68 -4.78 8.20
C ALA A 139 -6.37 -4.90 6.70
N GLN A 140 -5.09 -4.90 6.33
CA GLN A 140 -4.59 -5.02 4.96
C GLN A 140 -4.52 -6.47 4.46
N ALA A 141 -4.45 -7.45 5.37
CA ALA A 141 -4.26 -8.85 5.01
C ALA A 141 -5.31 -9.41 4.04
N PRO A 142 -6.62 -9.11 4.16
CA PRO A 142 -7.61 -9.62 3.21
C PRO A 142 -7.36 -9.16 1.78
N GLU A 143 -6.99 -7.89 1.59
CA GLU A 143 -6.58 -7.41 0.27
C GLU A 143 -5.27 -8.06 -0.18
N GLY A 144 -4.33 -8.23 0.74
CA GLY A 144 -3.05 -8.89 0.48
C GLY A 144 -3.23 -10.32 -0.07
N PHE A 145 -4.11 -11.12 0.52
CA PHE A 145 -4.42 -12.47 0.03
C PHE A 145 -5.09 -12.45 -1.35
N PHE A 146 -6.00 -11.49 -1.59
CA PHE A 146 -6.61 -11.32 -2.90
C PHE A 146 -5.56 -10.98 -3.98
N LEU A 147 -4.68 -10.02 -3.72
CA LEU A 147 -3.60 -9.63 -4.64
C LEU A 147 -2.57 -10.75 -4.83
N ARG A 148 -2.23 -11.50 -3.77
CA ARG A 148 -1.34 -12.67 -3.85
C ARG A 148 -1.82 -13.69 -4.88
N GLY A 149 -3.12 -14.00 -4.90
CA GLY A 149 -3.71 -14.89 -5.90
C GLY A 149 -3.54 -14.36 -7.33
N ILE A 150 -3.77 -13.06 -7.54
CA ILE A 150 -3.57 -12.40 -8.85
C ILE A 150 -2.10 -12.44 -9.28
N TYR A 151 -1.19 -12.14 -8.38
CA TYR A 151 0.23 -11.99 -8.72
C TYR A 151 0.88 -13.34 -9.00
N ARG A 152 0.47 -14.39 -8.28
CA ARG A 152 0.88 -15.76 -8.58
C ARG A 152 0.33 -16.24 -9.93
N TYR A 153 -0.95 -16.03 -10.20
CA TYR A 153 -1.53 -16.33 -11.52
C TYR A 153 -0.79 -15.62 -12.65
N HIS A 154 -0.40 -14.35 -12.48
CA HIS A 154 0.38 -13.66 -13.50
C HIS A 154 1.81 -14.19 -13.67
N ALA A 155 2.35 -14.89 -12.68
CA ALA A 155 3.70 -15.45 -12.75
C ALA A 155 3.72 -16.82 -13.46
N ASP A 156 2.69 -17.65 -13.31
CA ASP A 156 2.70 -19.04 -13.80
C ASP A 156 1.45 -19.48 -14.58
N GLU A 157 0.45 -18.60 -14.74
CA GLU A 157 -0.83 -18.84 -15.41
C GLU A 157 -1.71 -19.92 -14.76
N ASP A 158 -1.46 -20.29 -13.50
CA ASP A 158 -2.25 -21.29 -12.76
C ASP A 158 -3.48 -20.66 -12.07
N ARG A 159 -4.66 -21.12 -12.48
CA ARG A 159 -5.95 -20.64 -11.96
C ARG A 159 -6.24 -21.14 -10.54
N GLU A 160 -5.53 -22.15 -10.05
CA GLU A 160 -5.69 -22.62 -8.66
C GLU A 160 -5.33 -21.53 -7.64
N HIS A 161 -4.48 -20.55 -8.01
CA HIS A 161 -4.17 -19.42 -7.15
C HIS A 161 -5.37 -18.56 -6.77
N PHE A 162 -6.38 -18.44 -7.66
CA PHE A 162 -7.62 -17.74 -7.34
C PHE A 162 -8.46 -18.50 -6.33
N LYS A 163 -8.46 -19.84 -6.44
CA LYS A 163 -9.16 -20.72 -5.53
C LYS A 163 -8.52 -20.68 -4.15
N GLU A 164 -7.20 -20.82 -4.05
CA GLU A 164 -6.44 -20.72 -2.80
C GLU A 164 -6.75 -19.40 -2.08
N ALA A 165 -6.67 -18.28 -2.81
CA ALA A 165 -6.98 -16.96 -2.25
C ALA A 165 -8.43 -16.89 -1.74
N PHE A 166 -9.40 -17.42 -2.49
CA PHE A 166 -10.80 -17.43 -2.07
C PHE A 166 -11.04 -18.31 -0.82
N GLU A 167 -10.47 -19.51 -0.77
CA GLU A 167 -10.64 -20.44 0.36
C GLU A 167 -10.06 -19.84 1.65
N ILE A 168 -8.85 -19.28 1.59
CA ILE A 168 -8.22 -18.57 2.73
C ILE A 168 -9.09 -17.40 3.18
N LEU A 169 -9.57 -16.59 2.23
CA LEU A 169 -10.40 -15.43 2.54
C LEU A 169 -11.72 -15.83 3.20
N GLN A 170 -12.37 -16.86 2.69
CA GLN A 170 -13.63 -17.37 3.21
C GLN A 170 -13.48 -17.95 4.63
N GLU A 171 -12.37 -18.64 4.90
CA GLU A 171 -12.11 -19.26 6.19
C GLU A 171 -11.74 -18.22 7.26
N ARG A 172 -10.85 -17.27 6.93
CA ARG A 172 -10.23 -16.37 7.92
C ARG A 172 -10.88 -14.99 8.02
N TYR A 173 -11.48 -14.51 6.93
CA TYR A 173 -11.94 -13.11 6.82
C TYR A 173 -13.38 -13.03 6.29
N ARG A 174 -14.28 -13.89 6.81
CA ARG A 174 -15.61 -14.14 6.23
C ARG A 174 -16.44 -12.87 5.91
N ASP A 175 -16.29 -11.83 6.73
CA ASP A 175 -17.07 -10.58 6.64
C ASP A 175 -16.39 -9.52 5.75
N SER A 176 -15.18 -9.81 5.26
CA SER A 176 -14.42 -8.92 4.38
C SER A 176 -15.03 -8.87 2.98
N ILE A 177 -15.10 -7.66 2.41
CA ILE A 177 -15.49 -7.45 1.01
C ILE A 177 -14.61 -8.27 0.05
N TRP A 178 -13.36 -8.55 0.43
CA TRP A 178 -12.41 -9.31 -0.36
C TRP A 178 -12.81 -10.76 -0.57
N VAL A 179 -13.63 -11.36 0.31
CA VAL A 179 -14.22 -12.70 0.09
C VAL A 179 -15.12 -12.69 -1.14
N LYS A 180 -16.00 -11.68 -1.25
CA LYS A 180 -16.91 -11.53 -2.39
C LYS A 180 -16.12 -11.31 -3.69
N ARG A 181 -15.07 -10.48 -3.62
CA ARG A 181 -14.17 -10.19 -4.74
C ARG A 181 -13.40 -11.42 -5.21
N ALA A 182 -12.82 -12.18 -4.28
CA ALA A 182 -12.10 -13.42 -4.57
C ALA A 182 -13.03 -14.49 -5.14
N ARG A 183 -14.25 -14.64 -4.60
CA ARG A 183 -15.24 -15.57 -5.12
C ARG A 183 -15.58 -15.29 -6.58
N LEU A 184 -15.79 -14.02 -6.93
CA LEU A 184 -16.08 -13.63 -8.31
C LEU A 184 -14.92 -13.99 -9.23
N LEU A 185 -13.69 -13.66 -8.82
CA LEU A 185 -12.50 -13.93 -9.61
C LEU A 185 -12.27 -15.45 -9.78
N TYR A 186 -12.46 -16.24 -8.73
CA TYR A 186 -12.37 -17.69 -8.77
C TYR A 186 -13.39 -18.32 -9.75
N LEU A 187 -14.66 -17.91 -9.66
CA LEU A 187 -15.73 -18.45 -10.52
C LEU A 187 -15.64 -17.93 -11.96
N TYR A 188 -15.20 -16.69 -12.15
CA TYR A 188 -15.14 -16.01 -13.43
C TYR A 188 -13.78 -15.31 -13.62
N PRO A 189 -12.70 -16.02 -13.98
CA PRO A 189 -11.38 -15.39 -14.15
C PRO A 189 -11.29 -14.33 -15.24
N CYS A 190 -12.23 -14.30 -16.19
CA CYS A 190 -12.37 -13.19 -17.12
C CYS A 190 -12.65 -11.85 -16.43
N GLY A 191 -13.11 -11.87 -15.17
CA GLY A 191 -13.23 -10.70 -14.30
C GLY A 191 -11.89 -10.03 -14.01
N LEU A 192 -10.76 -10.72 -14.18
CA LEU A 192 -9.43 -10.12 -14.02
C LEU A 192 -9.18 -8.99 -15.02
N PHE A 193 -9.58 -9.17 -16.28
CA PHE A 193 -9.45 -8.13 -17.32
C PHE A 193 -10.17 -6.84 -16.92
N ARG A 194 -11.37 -7.00 -16.34
CA ARG A 194 -12.11 -5.87 -15.79
C ARG A 194 -11.34 -5.23 -14.65
N TRP A 195 -10.91 -6.00 -13.66
CA TRP A 195 -10.14 -5.49 -12.51
C TRP A 195 -8.88 -4.70 -12.93
N GLN A 196 -8.12 -5.21 -13.91
CA GLN A 196 -6.94 -4.49 -14.45
C GLN A 196 -7.34 -3.15 -15.09
N THR A 197 -8.43 -3.15 -15.86
CA THR A 197 -8.98 -1.93 -16.46
C THR A 197 -9.39 -0.92 -15.38
N TYR A 198 -10.03 -1.37 -14.30
CA TYR A 198 -10.43 -0.50 -13.18
C TYR A 198 -9.24 0.08 -12.42
N ARG A 199 -8.23 -0.76 -12.16
CA ARG A 199 -6.99 -0.33 -11.51
C ARG A 199 -6.28 0.75 -12.33
N GLN A 200 -6.23 0.61 -13.65
CA GLN A 200 -5.69 1.62 -14.56
C GLN A 200 -6.54 2.91 -14.59
N GLN A 201 -7.86 2.79 -14.43
CA GLN A 201 -8.79 3.93 -14.37
C GLN A 201 -8.83 4.59 -12.98
N LYS A 202 -8.06 4.10 -11.99
CA LYS A 202 -8.02 4.60 -10.61
C LYS A 202 -9.39 4.61 -9.91
N GLY A 203 -10.31 3.74 -10.34
CA GLY A 203 -11.56 3.50 -9.63
C GLY A 203 -11.39 2.35 -8.65
N ASP A 204 -12.04 2.40 -7.48
CA ASP A 204 -12.41 1.14 -6.84
C ASP A 204 -13.41 0.47 -7.80
N PHE A 205 -13.14 -0.78 -8.19
CA PHE A 205 -14.02 -1.59 -9.02
C PHE A 205 -15.47 -1.60 -8.50
N TRP A 206 -15.66 -1.31 -7.21
CA TRP A 206 -16.92 -1.38 -6.51
C TRP A 206 -17.43 -0.06 -5.92
N ASP A 207 -16.68 1.05 -6.03
CA ASP A 207 -17.24 2.39 -5.82
C ASP A 207 -17.94 2.81 -7.11
N LYS A 208 -19.12 2.24 -7.32
CA LYS A 208 -20.19 3.00 -7.97
C LYS A 208 -21.11 3.39 -6.84
N ASP A 209 -21.08 4.68 -6.50
CA ASP A 209 -22.08 5.40 -5.72
C ASP A 209 -23.25 4.50 -5.26
N ASP A 210 -23.17 4.01 -4.01
CA ASP A 210 -24.38 3.72 -3.23
C ASP A 210 -25.08 5.05 -2.89
#